data_AF-A0A5B7AFN2-F1
#
_entry.id   AF-A0A5B7AFN2-F1
#
_cell.length_a   1.000
_cell.length_b   1.000
_cell.length_c   1.000
_cell.angle_alpha   90.00
_cell.angle_beta   90.00
_cell.angle_gamma   90.00
#
_symmetry.space_group_name_H-M   'P 1'
#
loop_
_entity.id
_entity.type
_entity.pdbx_description
1 polymer ?
#
loop_
_entity_poly.entity_id
_entity_poly.type
_entity_poly.pdbx_seq_one_letter_code
_entity_poly.pdbx_strand_id
1 'polypeptide(L)'
;MATQKPQRSPAEIEDIILRKTFLVSLTDSMENDSRIVYLEMTAAEILSEGKELRLSRDLMERVLIDRLSGHFPSAEPPFPYLIGCYRRAYDEGKKITSMKDKAVRSEMESVVKQAKKLAVSYCRIHLGNPDMFPNWDANKSNNVSPLLPLVFSEVSSSVDGFGGSGRTGGIGCPPGFLEEFFRDSDFDSLDPILKQLYEDLRGNVLKVSALGNFQQPLRALLFFISFPIGAKSLVNHPWWIPKGAYLNGRVIEMTSILGPFFHVSPLPDHTIFKSEPDVGQQCFSEALTRRSADLLSSFTTIKTVMNNLYDGLTEVLLCLLKNTETRENVLEYLAEVVNKNSSRAHIQVNPISCASSGMFVNLSAIMLRLCEPFLDANLTKRDKIDPKYVFYNTRLDLRGLTALHASSEEVAEWLNKDNPGRSDGSRQYSDGENRLLQSQEATSSGNYAGGPSLLQSNKPMSSCSGKAKYPFICECFFMTARVLNLGLLKAFSDFKHLVQDISRCEDSLSTLKTMQGQAPSPQLELDIARLEKEIELYSQEKLCYEAQILRDGGLLQHALSFYRLMVAWLVGLVGGFKMPLPSTCPMEFACMPEHFMEDAMELLIFASQIPKAFDGILLDDFMNFIIM
;
A
#
# COMPACT_ATOMS: atom_id res chain seq x y z
N MET A 1 -25.60 -32.47 -58.76
CA MET A 1 -24.59 -31.39 -58.93
C MET A 1 -24.65 -30.51 -57.70
N ALA A 2 -23.75 -30.71 -56.73
CA ALA A 2 -23.59 -29.78 -55.62
C ALA A 2 -22.85 -28.55 -56.17
N THR A 3 -23.56 -27.42 -56.28
CA THR A 3 -22.97 -26.13 -56.58
C THR A 3 -21.91 -25.82 -55.53
N GLN A 4 -20.63 -25.82 -55.94
CA GLN A 4 -19.53 -25.35 -55.09
C GLN A 4 -19.87 -23.91 -54.67
N LYS A 5 -19.94 -23.67 -53.35
CA LYS A 5 -20.04 -22.30 -52.83
C LYS A 5 -18.91 -21.47 -53.45
N PRO A 6 -19.16 -20.25 -53.96
CA PRO A 6 -18.12 -19.42 -54.54
C PRO A 6 -17.01 -19.22 -53.51
N GLN A 7 -15.78 -19.59 -53.86
CA GLN A 7 -14.59 -19.27 -53.06
C GLN A 7 -14.41 -17.75 -53.11
N ARG A 8 -14.62 -17.09 -51.96
CA ARG A 8 -14.36 -15.66 -51.80
C ARG A 8 -12.87 -15.39 -51.98
N SER A 9 -12.53 -14.28 -52.62
CA SER A 9 -11.13 -13.84 -52.73
C SER A 9 -10.59 -13.41 -51.35
N PRO A 10 -9.26 -13.41 -51.14
CA PRO A 10 -8.66 -12.93 -49.88
C PRO A 10 -9.09 -11.49 -49.53
N ALA A 11 -9.14 -10.60 -50.51
CA ALA A 11 -9.59 -9.21 -50.33
C ALA A 11 -11.07 -9.09 -49.90
N GLU A 12 -11.94 -9.98 -50.40
CA GLU A 12 -13.34 -10.04 -49.94
C GLU A 12 -13.47 -10.58 -48.52
N ILE A 13 -12.59 -11.51 -48.12
CA ILE A 13 -12.56 -12.04 -46.75
C ILE A 13 -12.09 -10.94 -45.80
N GLU A 14 -11.05 -10.19 -46.18
CA GLU A 14 -10.53 -9.04 -45.45
C GLU A 14 -11.59 -7.95 -45.22
N ASP A 15 -12.26 -7.52 -46.29
CA ASP A 15 -13.34 -6.52 -46.22
C ASP A 15 -14.43 -6.95 -45.23
N ILE A 16 -14.87 -8.21 -45.31
CA ILE A 16 -15.90 -8.75 -44.40
C ILE A 16 -15.43 -8.76 -42.93
N ILE A 17 -14.17 -9.14 -42.68
CA ILE A 17 -13.60 -9.14 -41.33
C ILE A 17 -13.56 -7.71 -40.78
N LEU A 18 -13.13 -6.74 -41.59
CA LEU A 18 -12.99 -5.35 -41.15
C LEU A 18 -14.33 -4.66 -40.94
N ARG A 19 -15.33 -4.89 -41.81
CA ARG A 19 -16.69 -4.36 -41.61
C ARG A 19 -17.29 -4.85 -40.30
N LYS A 20 -17.12 -6.15 -40.00
CA LYS A 20 -17.59 -6.73 -38.72
C LYS A 20 -16.80 -6.23 -37.52
N THR A 21 -15.50 -6.03 -37.67
CA THR A 21 -14.64 -5.58 -36.57
C THR A 21 -14.94 -4.13 -36.19
N PHE A 22 -15.04 -3.24 -37.18
CA PHE A 22 -15.28 -1.81 -36.95
C PHE A 22 -16.78 -1.43 -36.94
N LEU A 23 -17.70 -2.32 -37.33
CA LEU A 23 -19.13 -2.00 -37.47
C LEU A 23 -19.35 -0.77 -38.37
N VAL A 24 -18.76 -0.81 -39.56
CA VAL A 24 -18.82 0.26 -40.56
C VAL A 24 -19.11 -0.30 -41.94
N SER A 25 -19.71 0.53 -42.78
CA SER A 25 -19.96 0.23 -44.19
C SER A 25 -19.51 1.40 -45.07
N LEU A 26 -18.95 1.08 -46.25
CA LEU A 26 -18.60 2.04 -47.30
C LEU A 26 -19.67 2.13 -48.39
N THR A 27 -20.75 1.36 -48.27
CA THR A 27 -21.89 1.38 -49.16
C THR A 27 -23.13 1.70 -48.35
N ASP A 28 -24.00 2.55 -48.87
CA ASP A 28 -25.32 2.81 -48.29
C ASP A 28 -26.17 1.53 -48.41
N SER A 29 -26.06 0.68 -47.41
CA SER A 29 -26.76 -0.60 -47.32
C SER A 29 -27.68 -0.55 -46.13
N MET A 30 -28.96 -0.82 -46.36
CA MET A 30 -30.01 -1.00 -45.34
C MET A 30 -29.78 -2.31 -44.55
N GLU A 31 -28.61 -2.47 -43.93
CA GLU A 31 -28.36 -3.59 -43.02
C GLU A 31 -29.20 -3.41 -41.75
N ASN A 32 -29.84 -4.47 -41.28
CA ASN A 32 -30.77 -4.44 -40.14
C ASN A 32 -30.10 -4.12 -38.78
N ASP A 33 -28.77 -4.03 -38.71
CA ASP A 33 -28.05 -3.71 -37.48
C ASP A 33 -27.80 -2.21 -37.39
N SER A 34 -28.59 -1.53 -36.54
CA SER A 34 -28.52 -0.08 -36.32
C SER A 34 -27.18 0.41 -35.78
N ARG A 35 -26.28 -0.48 -35.37
CA ARG A 35 -24.92 -0.15 -34.89
C ARG A 35 -23.91 0.04 -36.02
N ILE A 36 -24.21 -0.44 -37.23
CA ILE A 36 -23.31 -0.33 -38.38
C ILE A 36 -23.44 1.07 -38.97
N VAL A 37 -22.31 1.77 -39.04
CA VAL A 37 -22.27 3.16 -39.49
C VAL A 37 -21.81 3.25 -40.94
N TYR A 38 -22.59 3.94 -41.77
CA TYR A 38 -22.17 4.29 -43.13
C TYR A 38 -21.21 5.49 -43.09
N LEU A 39 -19.99 5.30 -43.60
CA LEU A 39 -18.96 6.32 -43.66
C LEU A 39 -18.95 6.99 -45.03
N GLU A 40 -19.91 7.90 -45.24
CA GLU A 40 -20.12 8.59 -46.51
C GLU A 40 -18.86 9.32 -47.00
N MET A 41 -18.17 10.03 -46.09
CA MET A 41 -17.00 10.82 -46.45
C MET A 41 -15.81 9.96 -46.82
N THR A 42 -15.49 8.96 -46.00
CA THR A 42 -14.46 7.98 -46.36
C THR A 42 -14.78 7.27 -47.68
N ALA A 43 -16.04 6.92 -47.94
CA ALA A 43 -16.45 6.29 -49.20
C ALA A 43 -16.25 7.21 -50.42
N ALA A 44 -16.67 8.47 -50.33
CA ALA A 44 -16.50 9.46 -51.40
C ALA A 44 -15.02 9.68 -51.75
N GLU A 45 -14.16 9.76 -50.74
CA GLU A 45 -12.75 9.96 -50.95
C GLU A 45 -12.07 8.71 -51.56
N ILE A 46 -12.42 7.48 -51.14
CA ILE A 46 -11.92 6.23 -51.75
C ILE A 46 -12.28 6.16 -53.24
N LEU A 47 -13.51 6.55 -53.60
CA LEU A 47 -13.94 6.63 -55.00
C LEU A 47 -13.14 7.66 -55.78
N SER A 48 -12.82 8.81 -55.18
CA SER A 48 -12.00 9.85 -55.81
C SER A 48 -10.56 9.39 -56.10
N GLU A 49 -10.04 8.44 -55.31
CA GLU A 49 -8.74 7.79 -55.52
C GLU A 49 -8.79 6.68 -56.59
N GLY A 50 -9.97 6.39 -57.17
CA GLY A 50 -10.16 5.35 -58.18
C GLY A 50 -10.11 3.92 -57.63
N LYS A 51 -10.31 3.74 -56.31
CA LYS A 51 -10.29 2.43 -55.64
C LYS A 51 -11.70 1.86 -55.49
N GLU A 52 -11.80 0.53 -55.36
CA GLU A 52 -13.05 -0.15 -55.04
C GLU A 52 -13.50 0.17 -53.60
N LEU A 53 -14.82 0.23 -53.37
CA LEU A 53 -15.43 0.44 -52.04
C LEU A 53 -15.32 -0.81 -51.16
N ARG A 54 -14.08 -1.18 -50.82
CA ARG A 54 -13.73 -2.32 -49.98
C ARG A 54 -12.79 -1.86 -48.88
N LEU A 55 -13.04 -2.31 -47.65
CA LEU A 55 -12.13 -2.11 -46.54
C LEU A 55 -10.89 -2.98 -46.75
N SER A 56 -9.73 -2.38 -46.48
CA SER A 56 -8.45 -3.05 -46.47
C SER A 56 -7.62 -2.59 -45.29
N ARG A 57 -6.52 -3.30 -45.05
CA ARG A 57 -5.52 -3.06 -44.02
C ARG A 57 -4.98 -1.63 -44.03
N ASP A 58 -4.80 -1.05 -45.22
CA ASP A 58 -4.27 0.31 -45.39
C ASP A 58 -5.30 1.39 -45.03
N LEU A 59 -6.60 1.05 -45.04
CA LEU A 59 -7.69 1.98 -44.76
C LEU A 59 -8.15 1.96 -43.30
N MET A 60 -7.68 1.01 -42.47
CA MET A 60 -8.16 0.79 -41.10
C MET A 60 -8.13 2.05 -40.24
N GLU A 61 -7.01 2.78 -40.28
CA GLU A 61 -6.82 3.97 -39.45
C GLU A 61 -7.76 5.10 -39.85
N ARG A 62 -7.86 5.37 -41.15
CA ARG A 62 -8.76 6.39 -41.69
C ARG A 62 -10.22 6.11 -41.36
N VAL A 63 -10.63 4.87 -41.54
CA VAL A 63 -11.99 4.39 -41.21
C VAL A 63 -12.27 4.54 -39.72
N LEU A 64 -11.29 4.21 -38.87
CA LEU A 64 -11.45 4.35 -37.42
C LEU A 64 -11.55 5.82 -37.00
N ILE A 65 -10.73 6.71 -37.56
CA ILE A 65 -10.78 8.15 -37.28
C ILE A 65 -12.13 8.74 -37.67
N ASP A 66 -12.61 8.46 -38.89
CA ASP A 66 -13.91 8.94 -39.37
C ASP A 66 -15.04 8.45 -38.45
N ARG A 67 -14.99 7.16 -38.08
CA ARG A 67 -15.97 6.56 -37.17
C ARG A 67 -15.97 7.17 -35.76
N LEU A 68 -14.81 7.55 -35.24
CA LEU A 68 -14.68 8.15 -33.90
C LEU A 68 -14.96 9.66 -33.89
N SER A 69 -14.76 10.35 -35.01
CA SER A 69 -14.92 11.80 -35.12
C SER A 69 -16.33 12.20 -35.60
N GLY A 70 -17.01 11.32 -36.33
CA GLY A 70 -18.34 11.57 -36.85
C GLY A 70 -19.45 11.52 -35.80
N HIS A 71 -20.52 12.27 -36.05
CA HIS A 71 -21.72 12.27 -35.22
C HIS A 71 -22.75 11.28 -35.76
N PHE A 72 -22.96 10.17 -35.03
CA PHE A 72 -23.89 9.12 -35.44
C PHE A 72 -24.87 8.81 -34.30
N PRO A 73 -26.20 8.96 -34.50
CA PRO A 73 -27.18 8.87 -33.41
C PRO A 73 -27.23 7.54 -32.65
N SER A 74 -26.85 6.43 -33.30
CA SER A 74 -26.84 5.08 -32.72
C SER A 74 -25.43 4.61 -32.33
N ALA A 75 -24.42 5.47 -32.40
CA ALA A 75 -23.05 5.10 -32.12
C ALA A 75 -22.77 4.96 -30.62
N GLU A 76 -22.12 3.87 -30.25
CA GLU A 76 -21.51 3.72 -28.94
C GLU A 76 -20.43 4.81 -28.70
N PRO A 77 -20.24 5.28 -27.44
CA PRO A 77 -19.16 6.19 -27.10
C PRO A 77 -17.77 5.62 -27.43
N PRO A 78 -16.74 6.48 -27.61
CA PRO A 78 -15.43 6.06 -28.13
C PRO A 78 -14.80 4.88 -27.38
N PHE A 79 -14.71 4.95 -26.05
CA PHE A 79 -14.06 3.89 -25.26
C PHE A 79 -14.78 2.52 -25.36
N PRO A 80 -16.09 2.40 -25.04
CA PRO A 80 -16.84 1.16 -25.23
C PRO A 80 -16.75 0.60 -26.66
N TYR A 81 -16.82 1.48 -27.67
CA TYR A 81 -16.71 1.10 -29.07
C TYR A 81 -15.36 0.44 -29.39
N LEU A 82 -14.25 1.05 -28.95
CA LEU A 82 -12.89 0.54 -29.17
C LEU A 82 -12.65 -0.80 -28.47
N ILE A 83 -13.16 -0.98 -27.25
CA ILE A 83 -13.16 -2.28 -26.55
C ILE A 83 -13.96 -3.31 -27.35
N GLY A 84 -15.10 -2.90 -27.92
CA GLY A 84 -15.91 -3.70 -28.83
C GLY A 84 -15.13 -4.11 -30.09
N CYS A 85 -14.40 -3.18 -30.72
CA CYS A 85 -13.54 -3.47 -31.86
C CYS A 85 -12.49 -4.53 -31.53
N TYR A 86 -11.80 -4.39 -30.40
CA TYR A 86 -10.81 -5.39 -29.97
C TYR A 86 -11.46 -6.77 -29.75
N ARG A 87 -12.62 -6.83 -29.06
CA ARG A 87 -13.32 -8.10 -28.84
C ARG A 87 -13.73 -8.76 -30.15
N ARG A 88 -14.33 -7.99 -31.07
CA ARG A 88 -14.74 -8.52 -32.39
C ARG A 88 -13.55 -8.99 -33.21
N ALA A 89 -12.43 -8.25 -33.19
CA ALA A 89 -11.19 -8.69 -33.81
C ALA A 89 -10.68 -10.02 -33.22
N TYR A 90 -10.69 -10.15 -31.88
CA TYR A 90 -10.30 -11.39 -31.20
C TYR A 90 -11.20 -12.57 -31.58
N ASP A 91 -12.51 -12.37 -31.65
CA ASP A 91 -13.47 -13.40 -32.04
C ASP A 91 -13.34 -13.82 -33.51
N GLU A 92 -13.06 -12.88 -34.42
CA GLU A 92 -12.72 -13.21 -35.82
C GLU A 92 -11.38 -13.96 -35.90
N GLY A 93 -10.39 -13.59 -35.07
CA GLY A 93 -9.14 -14.33 -34.91
C GLY A 93 -9.33 -15.82 -34.62
N LYS A 94 -10.25 -16.17 -33.70
CA LYS A 94 -10.59 -17.57 -33.40
C LYS A 94 -11.16 -18.32 -34.60
N LYS A 95 -11.97 -17.63 -35.43
CA LYS A 95 -12.55 -18.22 -36.64
C LYS A 95 -11.50 -18.45 -37.70
N ILE A 96 -10.53 -17.54 -37.84
CA ILE A 96 -9.43 -17.64 -38.81
C ILE A 96 -8.57 -18.89 -38.55
N THR A 97 -8.37 -19.30 -37.30
CA THR A 97 -7.63 -20.54 -36.95
C THR A 97 -8.19 -21.79 -37.66
N SER A 98 -9.49 -21.80 -37.97
CA SER A 98 -10.16 -22.92 -38.66
C SER A 98 -10.03 -22.92 -40.19
N MET A 99 -9.45 -21.86 -40.78
CA MET A 99 -9.25 -21.77 -42.22
C MET A 99 -8.28 -22.84 -42.70
N LYS A 100 -8.56 -23.47 -43.84
CA LYS A 100 -7.72 -24.56 -44.39
C LYS A 100 -6.47 -24.04 -45.11
N ASP A 101 -6.62 -22.96 -45.87
CA ASP A 101 -5.52 -22.33 -46.61
C ASP A 101 -4.57 -21.60 -45.64
N LYS A 102 -3.30 -22.00 -45.64
CA LYS A 102 -2.29 -21.44 -44.74
C LYS A 102 -1.86 -20.02 -45.12
N ALA A 103 -1.83 -19.70 -46.41
CA ALA A 103 -1.42 -18.38 -46.89
C ALA A 103 -2.48 -17.33 -46.52
N VAL A 104 -3.73 -17.61 -46.88
CA VAL A 104 -4.88 -16.75 -46.53
C VAL A 104 -5.04 -16.65 -45.01
N ARG A 105 -4.85 -17.75 -44.27
CA ARG A 105 -4.89 -17.72 -42.80
C ARG A 105 -3.87 -16.74 -42.23
N SER A 106 -2.61 -16.83 -42.66
CA SER A 106 -1.53 -15.95 -42.17
C SER A 106 -1.79 -14.48 -42.50
N GLU A 107 -2.37 -14.19 -43.66
CA GLU A 107 -2.75 -12.83 -44.07
C GLU A 107 -3.87 -12.27 -43.18
N MET A 108 -4.95 -13.04 -42.98
CA MET A 108 -6.08 -12.63 -42.15
C MET A 108 -5.69 -12.52 -40.66
N GLU A 109 -4.79 -13.37 -40.17
CA GLU A 109 -4.19 -13.23 -38.84
C GLU A 109 -3.46 -11.88 -38.69
N SER A 110 -2.74 -11.44 -39.73
CA SER A 110 -2.08 -10.13 -39.73
C SER A 110 -3.08 -8.97 -39.75
N VAL A 111 -4.18 -9.09 -40.49
CA VAL A 111 -5.28 -8.10 -40.54
C VAL A 111 -5.89 -7.93 -39.16
N VAL A 112 -6.31 -9.03 -38.52
CA VAL A 112 -6.88 -9.00 -37.16
C VAL A 112 -5.88 -8.45 -36.14
N LYS A 113 -4.61 -8.87 -36.23
CA LYS A 113 -3.55 -8.35 -35.35
C LYS A 113 -3.41 -6.83 -35.45
N GLN A 114 -3.47 -6.26 -36.65
CA GLN A 114 -3.42 -4.81 -36.82
C GLN A 114 -4.67 -4.13 -36.27
N ALA A 115 -5.86 -4.68 -36.51
CA ALA A 115 -7.09 -4.12 -35.97
C ALA A 115 -7.08 -4.07 -34.43
N LYS A 116 -6.58 -5.12 -33.76
CA LYS A 116 -6.37 -5.13 -32.30
C LYS A 116 -5.41 -4.04 -31.85
N LYS A 117 -4.24 -3.94 -32.48
CA LYS A 117 -3.23 -2.92 -32.17
C LYS A 117 -3.77 -1.51 -32.32
N LEU A 118 -4.52 -1.26 -33.40
CA LEU A 118 -5.12 0.03 -33.66
C LEU A 118 -6.19 0.38 -32.61
N ALA A 119 -7.06 -0.57 -32.26
CA ALA A 119 -8.04 -0.38 -31.19
C ALA A 119 -7.38 -0.05 -29.84
N VAL A 120 -6.31 -0.76 -29.47
CA VAL A 120 -5.53 -0.48 -28.25
C VAL A 120 -4.88 0.91 -28.30
N SER A 121 -4.25 1.25 -29.43
CA SER A 121 -3.61 2.55 -29.63
C SER A 121 -4.61 3.70 -29.45
N TYR A 122 -5.75 3.64 -30.14
CA TYR A 122 -6.79 4.66 -30.02
C TYR A 122 -7.46 4.69 -28.64
N CYS A 123 -7.53 3.56 -27.93
CA CYS A 123 -7.92 3.55 -26.51
C CYS A 123 -6.95 4.38 -25.66
N ARG A 124 -5.63 4.19 -25.83
CA ARG A 124 -4.62 4.97 -25.09
C ARG A 124 -4.73 6.45 -25.40
N ILE A 125 -4.86 6.82 -26.67
CA ILE A 125 -4.93 8.24 -27.06
C ILE A 125 -6.22 8.87 -26.51
N HIS A 126 -7.37 8.19 -26.59
CA HIS A 126 -8.62 8.68 -26.03
C HIS A 126 -8.60 8.81 -24.50
N LEU A 127 -8.02 7.84 -23.79
CA LEU A 127 -7.89 7.91 -22.33
C LEU A 127 -6.88 8.96 -21.87
N GLY A 128 -5.79 9.15 -22.62
CA GLY A 128 -4.79 10.19 -22.36
C GLY A 128 -5.32 11.60 -22.69
N ASN A 129 -6.21 11.72 -23.67
CA ASN A 129 -6.82 12.98 -24.11
C ASN A 129 -8.35 12.79 -24.32
N PRO A 130 -9.16 12.86 -23.24
CA PRO A 130 -10.60 12.61 -23.31
C PRO A 130 -11.36 13.49 -24.31
N ASP A 131 -10.91 14.74 -24.51
CA ASP A 131 -11.53 15.72 -25.41
C ASP A 131 -11.17 15.51 -26.90
N MET A 132 -10.30 14.55 -27.22
CA MET A 132 -9.86 14.34 -28.60
C MET A 132 -10.98 13.83 -29.52
N PHE A 133 -11.85 12.95 -29.02
CA PHE A 133 -13.00 12.47 -29.76
C PHE A 133 -14.28 13.00 -29.10
N PRO A 134 -15.25 13.48 -29.89
CA PRO A 134 -16.50 13.93 -29.34
C PRO A 134 -17.22 12.82 -28.55
N ASN A 135 -17.64 13.12 -27.33
CA ASN A 135 -18.44 12.21 -26.52
C ASN A 135 -19.81 12.84 -26.25
N TRP A 136 -20.76 12.58 -27.16
CA TRP A 136 -22.10 13.19 -27.14
C TRP A 136 -22.98 12.72 -25.96
N ASP A 137 -22.62 11.63 -25.29
CA ASP A 137 -23.37 11.04 -24.16
C ASP A 137 -22.70 11.23 -22.78
N ALA A 138 -21.55 11.90 -22.72
CA ALA A 138 -20.86 12.10 -21.44
C ALA A 138 -21.55 13.16 -20.56
N ASN A 139 -22.33 12.69 -19.58
CA ASN A 139 -22.45 13.42 -18.32
C ASN A 139 -21.04 13.62 -17.76
N LYS A 140 -20.58 14.87 -17.67
CA LYS A 140 -19.26 15.30 -17.15
C LYS A 140 -19.06 15.02 -15.64
N SER A 141 -19.54 13.90 -15.10
CA SER A 141 -19.68 13.70 -13.65
C SER A 141 -18.82 12.60 -13.04
N ASN A 142 -18.15 11.74 -13.81
CA ASN A 142 -17.33 10.67 -13.24
C ASN A 142 -15.83 10.90 -13.54
N ASN A 143 -15.09 11.31 -12.51
CA ASN A 143 -13.63 11.41 -12.54
C ASN A 143 -12.92 10.03 -12.56
N VAL A 144 -13.67 8.93 -12.54
CA VAL A 144 -13.12 7.57 -12.49
C VAL A 144 -12.89 7.04 -13.90
N SER A 145 -11.69 6.48 -14.13
CA SER A 145 -11.29 5.90 -15.41
C SER A 145 -12.20 4.71 -15.80
N PRO A 146 -12.72 4.66 -17.04
CA PRO A 146 -13.52 3.53 -17.51
C PRO A 146 -12.68 2.25 -17.73
N LEU A 147 -11.35 2.34 -17.63
CA LEU A 147 -10.44 1.19 -17.68
C LEU A 147 -10.43 0.40 -16.35
N LEU A 148 -10.70 1.06 -15.22
CA LEU A 148 -10.62 0.42 -13.89
C LEU A 148 -11.59 -0.77 -13.73
N PRO A 149 -12.87 -0.69 -14.15
CA PRO A 149 -13.77 -1.85 -14.11
C PRO A 149 -13.29 -3.04 -14.94
N LEU A 150 -12.61 -2.80 -16.07
CA LEU A 150 -12.04 -3.89 -16.90
C LEU A 150 -10.89 -4.58 -16.17
N VAL A 151 -10.02 -3.81 -15.50
CA VAL A 151 -8.94 -4.34 -14.67
C VAL A 151 -9.51 -5.14 -13.51
N PHE A 152 -10.51 -4.61 -12.82
CA PHE A 152 -11.21 -5.33 -11.76
C PHE A 152 -11.83 -6.64 -12.25
N SER A 153 -12.40 -6.68 -13.45
CA SER A 153 -12.88 -7.92 -14.06
C SER A 153 -11.76 -8.92 -14.35
N GLU A 154 -10.57 -8.46 -14.74
CA GLU A 154 -9.41 -9.32 -15.04
C GLU A 154 -8.80 -9.92 -13.76
N VAL A 155 -8.70 -9.13 -12.71
CA VAL A 155 -8.09 -9.54 -11.43
C VAL A 155 -9.10 -10.16 -10.45
N SER A 156 -10.37 -10.27 -10.84
CA SER A 156 -11.43 -10.89 -10.02
C SER A 156 -11.09 -12.34 -9.71
N SER A 157 -11.44 -12.79 -8.51
CA SER A 157 -11.18 -14.14 -8.03
C SER A 157 -12.43 -14.74 -7.41
N SER A 158 -12.50 -16.07 -7.34
CA SER A 158 -13.63 -16.78 -6.69
C SER A 158 -13.77 -16.45 -5.21
N VAL A 159 -12.73 -15.87 -4.59
CA VAL A 159 -12.66 -15.52 -3.16
C VAL A 159 -13.26 -14.13 -2.85
N ASP A 160 -13.78 -13.41 -3.85
CA ASP A 160 -14.34 -12.05 -3.71
C ASP A 160 -15.67 -11.98 -2.92
N GLY A 161 -16.03 -13.06 -2.22
CA GLY A 161 -17.28 -13.23 -1.45
C GLY A 161 -17.35 -12.46 -0.13
N PHE A 162 -16.25 -11.86 0.34
CA PHE A 162 -16.27 -10.96 1.52
C PHE A 162 -16.29 -9.51 1.04
N GLY A 163 -17.47 -8.88 1.10
CA GLY A 163 -17.66 -7.45 0.82
C GLY A 163 -17.84 -7.05 -0.65
N GLY A 164 -17.70 -7.97 -1.60
CA GLY A 164 -18.02 -7.73 -3.01
C GLY A 164 -19.50 -7.90 -3.29
N SER A 165 -20.21 -6.82 -3.64
CA SER A 165 -21.49 -6.92 -4.35
C SER A 165 -21.28 -7.82 -5.56
N GLY A 166 -21.96 -8.97 -5.57
CA GLY A 166 -21.73 -10.04 -6.52
C GLY A 166 -21.76 -9.56 -7.97
N ARG A 167 -20.91 -10.21 -8.80
CA ARG A 167 -20.90 -10.17 -10.28
C ARG A 167 -21.78 -9.07 -10.86
N THR A 168 -21.30 -7.83 -10.85
CA THR A 168 -21.88 -6.83 -11.73
C THR A 168 -21.76 -7.42 -13.13
N GLY A 169 -22.89 -7.54 -13.84
CA GLY A 169 -22.97 -8.04 -15.22
C GLY A 169 -22.31 -7.08 -16.22
N GLY A 170 -21.15 -6.55 -15.85
CA GLY A 170 -20.34 -5.64 -16.64
C GLY A 170 -19.68 -6.37 -17.80
N ILE A 171 -19.34 -5.58 -18.81
CA ILE A 171 -18.61 -5.97 -20.00
C ILE A 171 -17.25 -6.54 -19.55
N GLY A 172 -17.11 -7.88 -19.50
CA GLY A 172 -15.85 -8.51 -19.12
C GLY A 172 -14.70 -8.12 -20.03
N CYS A 173 -13.48 -7.97 -19.51
CA CYS A 173 -12.33 -7.56 -20.31
C CYS A 173 -12.10 -8.54 -21.49
N PRO A 174 -11.93 -8.07 -22.74
CA PRO A 174 -11.56 -8.96 -23.84
C PRO A 174 -10.19 -9.62 -23.56
N PRO A 175 -10.01 -10.93 -23.85
CA PRO A 175 -8.77 -11.62 -23.53
C PRO A 175 -7.53 -10.99 -24.16
N GLY A 176 -6.50 -10.75 -23.36
CA GLY A 176 -5.23 -10.17 -23.78
C GLY A 176 -5.28 -8.65 -24.05
N PHE A 177 -6.43 -7.99 -23.92
CA PHE A 177 -6.53 -6.54 -24.15
C PHE A 177 -5.64 -5.74 -23.20
N LEU A 178 -5.72 -5.99 -21.88
CA LEU A 178 -4.93 -5.25 -20.90
C LEU A 178 -3.44 -5.53 -21.03
N GLU A 179 -3.04 -6.77 -21.32
CA GLU A 179 -1.64 -7.10 -21.58
C GLU A 179 -1.11 -6.29 -22.78
N GLU A 180 -1.84 -6.27 -23.90
CA GLU A 180 -1.47 -5.46 -25.07
C GLU A 180 -1.53 -3.96 -24.76
N PHE A 181 -2.47 -3.50 -23.92
CA PHE A 181 -2.60 -2.10 -23.51
C PHE A 181 -1.37 -1.59 -22.74
N PHE A 182 -0.76 -2.41 -21.88
CA PHE A 182 0.37 -2.01 -21.04
C PHE A 182 1.76 -2.44 -21.57
N ARG A 183 1.87 -3.48 -22.43
CA ARG A 183 3.16 -4.13 -22.76
C ARG A 183 3.96 -3.50 -23.93
N ASP A 184 3.39 -2.60 -24.72
CA ASP A 184 4.04 -2.01 -25.91
C ASP A 184 3.73 -0.50 -26.05
N SER A 185 4.13 0.31 -25.06
CA SER A 185 3.82 1.75 -25.03
C SER A 185 5.03 2.58 -24.60
N ASP A 186 5.06 3.84 -25.02
CA ASP A 186 5.92 4.86 -24.43
C ASP A 186 5.44 5.26 -23.04
N PHE A 187 6.37 5.64 -22.17
CA PHE A 187 6.06 6.03 -20.79
C PHE A 187 5.18 7.29 -20.75
N ASP A 188 5.44 8.27 -21.61
CA ASP A 188 4.79 9.58 -21.57
C ASP A 188 3.30 9.51 -21.92
N SER A 189 2.90 8.61 -22.83
CA SER A 189 1.47 8.39 -23.14
C SER A 189 0.70 7.64 -22.05
N LEU A 190 1.33 6.67 -21.39
CA LEU A 190 0.68 5.86 -20.35
C LEU A 190 0.70 6.49 -18.96
N ASP A 191 1.70 7.32 -18.64
CA ASP A 191 1.88 7.86 -17.30
C ASP A 191 0.67 8.66 -16.79
N PRO A 192 0.01 9.55 -17.57
CA PRO A 192 -1.22 10.22 -17.13
C PRO A 192 -2.36 9.25 -16.82
N ILE A 193 -2.51 8.19 -17.63
CA ILE A 193 -3.55 7.18 -17.46
C ILE A 193 -3.29 6.37 -16.19
N LEU A 194 -2.04 5.94 -15.98
CA LEU A 194 -1.62 5.20 -14.78
C LEU A 194 -1.80 6.02 -13.52
N LYS A 195 -1.43 7.31 -13.54
CA LYS A 195 -1.64 8.23 -12.42
C LYS A 195 -3.11 8.32 -12.03
N GLN A 196 -4.01 8.52 -13.00
CA GLN A 196 -5.44 8.52 -12.72
C GLN A 196 -5.92 7.19 -12.13
N LEU A 197 -5.46 6.05 -12.68
CA LEU A 197 -5.82 4.74 -12.14
C LEU A 197 -5.35 4.53 -10.70
N TYR A 198 -4.16 5.02 -10.33
CA TYR A 198 -3.68 4.95 -8.95
C TYR A 198 -4.52 5.83 -8.01
N GLU A 199 -4.95 7.01 -8.44
CA GLU A 199 -5.86 7.86 -7.67
C GLU A 199 -7.24 7.22 -7.51
N ASP A 200 -7.78 6.61 -8.57
CA ASP A 200 -9.04 5.88 -8.52
C ASP A 200 -8.95 4.67 -7.56
N LEU A 201 -7.85 3.89 -7.64
CA LEU A 201 -7.59 2.79 -6.70
C LEU A 201 -7.51 3.29 -5.26
N ARG A 202 -6.77 4.37 -5.01
CA ARG A 202 -6.67 4.99 -3.68
C ARG A 202 -8.06 5.38 -3.16
N GLY A 203 -8.91 5.95 -4.01
CA GLY A 203 -10.28 6.33 -3.66
C GLY A 203 -11.15 5.14 -3.24
N ASN A 204 -10.95 3.96 -3.84
CA ASN A 204 -11.69 2.74 -3.50
C ASN A 204 -11.34 2.18 -2.10
N VAL A 205 -10.16 2.51 -1.55
CA VAL A 205 -9.66 1.92 -0.29
C VAL A 205 -9.64 2.90 0.89
N LEU A 206 -9.82 4.20 0.64
CA LEU A 206 -9.64 5.29 1.63
C LEU A 206 -10.37 5.13 2.98
N LYS A 207 -11.53 4.46 2.98
CA LYS A 207 -12.34 4.23 4.20
C LYS A 207 -12.75 2.77 4.35
N VAL A 208 -11.90 1.86 3.87
CA VAL A 208 -12.18 0.43 3.87
C VAL A 208 -11.55 -0.21 5.10
N SER A 209 -12.37 -0.89 5.90
CA SER A 209 -11.90 -1.71 7.01
C SER A 209 -11.46 -3.10 6.54
N ALA A 210 -10.95 -3.91 7.46
CA ALA A 210 -10.60 -5.31 7.19
C ALA A 210 -11.76 -6.17 6.65
N LEU A 211 -13.02 -5.77 6.82
CA LEU A 211 -14.17 -6.52 6.28
C LEU A 211 -14.67 -5.99 4.93
N GLY A 212 -14.13 -4.87 4.45
CA GLY A 212 -14.49 -4.31 3.14
C GLY A 212 -13.63 -4.86 1.99
N ASN A 213 -13.94 -4.41 0.77
CA ASN A 213 -13.28 -4.89 -0.46
C ASN A 213 -11.96 -4.13 -0.74
N PHE A 214 -10.90 -4.47 -0.02
CA PHE A 214 -9.56 -4.00 -0.34
C PHE A 214 -8.80 -4.96 -1.26
N GLN A 215 -9.21 -6.24 -1.32
CA GLN A 215 -8.48 -7.30 -2.02
C GLN A 215 -8.48 -7.08 -3.53
N GLN A 216 -9.59 -6.62 -4.11
CA GLN A 216 -9.69 -6.36 -5.55
C GLN A 216 -8.85 -5.14 -5.96
N PRO A 217 -8.91 -3.98 -5.27
CA PRO A 217 -7.96 -2.88 -5.47
C PRO A 217 -6.49 -3.29 -5.30
N LEU A 218 -6.16 -4.13 -4.32
CA LEU A 218 -4.78 -4.57 -4.07
C LEU A 218 -4.25 -5.45 -5.22
N ARG A 219 -5.07 -6.36 -5.75
CA ARG A 219 -4.71 -7.15 -6.93
C ARG A 219 -4.57 -6.30 -8.18
N ALA A 220 -5.40 -5.27 -8.35
CA ALA A 220 -5.25 -4.32 -9.45
C ALA A 220 -3.95 -3.53 -9.35
N LEU A 221 -3.57 -3.10 -8.13
CA LEU A 221 -2.27 -2.46 -7.87
C LEU A 221 -1.10 -3.40 -8.25
N LEU A 222 -1.15 -4.66 -7.80
CA LEU A 222 -0.16 -5.68 -8.16
C LEU A 222 -0.07 -5.91 -9.67
N PHE A 223 -1.23 -5.96 -10.34
CA PHE A 223 -1.30 -6.07 -11.79
C PHE A 223 -0.62 -4.89 -12.49
N PHE A 224 -0.86 -3.65 -12.05
CA PHE A 224 -0.23 -2.47 -12.64
C PHE A 224 1.29 -2.46 -12.46
N ILE A 225 1.79 -2.74 -11.25
CA ILE A 225 3.24 -2.71 -10.99
C ILE A 225 3.98 -3.91 -11.58
N SER A 226 3.26 -4.96 -12.01
CA SER A 226 3.86 -6.07 -12.76
C SER A 226 4.46 -5.61 -14.09
N PHE A 227 4.00 -4.47 -14.63
CA PHE A 227 4.58 -3.80 -15.78
C PHE A 227 5.65 -2.78 -15.32
N PRO A 228 6.86 -2.76 -15.90
CA PRO A 228 7.91 -1.82 -15.51
C PRO A 228 7.49 -0.33 -15.55
N ILE A 229 6.71 0.06 -16.57
CA ILE A 229 6.14 1.40 -16.72
C ILE A 229 5.18 1.71 -15.56
N GLY A 230 4.36 0.74 -15.14
CA GLY A 230 3.45 0.87 -14.00
C GLY A 230 4.19 1.11 -12.70
N ALA A 231 5.19 0.27 -12.40
CA ALA A 231 6.05 0.43 -11.22
C ALA A 231 6.77 1.80 -11.20
N LYS A 232 7.30 2.23 -12.34
CA LYS A 232 7.96 3.52 -12.50
C LYS A 232 6.99 4.70 -12.33
N SER A 233 5.79 4.62 -12.90
CA SER A 233 4.77 5.66 -12.78
C SER A 233 4.31 5.81 -11.32
N LEU A 234 4.13 4.69 -10.61
CA LEU A 234 3.72 4.67 -9.20
C LEU A 234 4.70 5.44 -8.30
N VAL A 235 6.00 5.15 -8.37
CA VAL A 235 7.00 5.81 -7.50
C VAL A 235 7.28 7.26 -7.88
N ASN A 236 6.94 7.65 -9.11
CA ASN A 236 7.04 9.04 -9.59
C ASN A 236 5.70 9.80 -9.44
N HIS A 237 4.67 9.17 -8.86
CA HIS A 237 3.39 9.80 -8.61
C HIS A 237 3.57 11.00 -7.65
N PRO A 238 2.91 12.16 -7.87
CA PRO A 238 2.97 13.29 -6.94
C PRO A 238 2.54 12.93 -5.51
N TRP A 239 1.57 12.01 -5.40
CA TRP A 239 1.09 11.41 -4.15
C TRP A 239 1.83 10.12 -3.74
N TRP A 240 3.02 9.81 -4.29
CA TRP A 240 3.87 8.74 -3.74
C TRP A 240 4.29 9.11 -2.32
N ILE A 241 4.92 10.28 -2.18
CA ILE A 241 5.16 10.97 -0.91
C ILE A 241 4.51 12.36 -1.05
N PRO A 242 3.39 12.65 -0.37
CA PRO A 242 2.74 13.95 -0.39
C PRO A 242 3.71 15.07 -0.01
N LYS A 243 3.63 16.22 -0.67
CA LYS A 243 4.48 17.38 -0.40
C LYS A 243 3.67 18.52 0.23
N GLY A 244 4.25 19.21 1.20
CA GLY A 244 3.63 20.39 1.80
C GLY A 244 4.22 20.78 3.16
N ALA A 245 3.95 22.01 3.60
CA ALA A 245 4.47 22.56 4.87
C ALA A 245 3.93 21.82 6.11
N TYR A 246 2.77 21.18 6.01
CA TYR A 246 2.10 20.47 7.10
C TYR A 246 2.15 18.94 6.94
N LEU A 247 3.16 18.42 6.24
CA LEU A 247 3.34 16.98 6.07
C LEU A 247 3.61 16.30 7.42
N ASN A 248 2.69 15.44 7.83
CA ASN A 248 2.78 14.60 9.02
C ASN A 248 2.38 13.15 8.69
N GLY A 249 2.53 12.25 9.65
CA GLY A 249 2.23 10.84 9.48
C GLY A 249 0.81 10.55 9.00
N ARG A 250 -0.18 11.27 9.56
CA ARG A 250 -1.59 11.11 9.16
C ARG A 250 -1.84 11.54 7.72
N VAL A 251 -1.22 12.64 7.27
CA VAL A 251 -1.31 13.10 5.88
C VAL A 251 -0.74 12.04 4.94
N ILE A 252 0.41 11.43 5.27
CA ILE A 252 0.98 10.36 4.44
C ILE A 252 0.01 9.19 4.34
N GLU A 253 -0.53 8.71 5.46
CA GLU A 253 -1.49 7.60 5.50
C GLU A 253 -2.74 7.87 4.64
N MET A 254 -3.36 9.05 4.75
CA MET A 254 -4.64 9.29 4.09
C MET A 254 -4.49 9.81 2.65
N THR A 255 -3.33 10.40 2.31
CA THR A 255 -3.15 11.09 1.02
C THR A 255 -2.18 10.44 0.05
N SER A 256 -1.26 9.60 0.52
CA SER A 256 -0.40 8.86 -0.39
C SER A 256 -1.17 7.77 -1.15
N ILE A 257 -0.60 7.26 -2.24
CA ILE A 257 -1.20 6.16 -3.00
C ILE A 257 -1.25 4.87 -2.17
N LEU A 258 -0.17 4.54 -1.44
CA LEU A 258 -0.09 3.30 -0.66
C LEU A 258 -0.69 3.41 0.74
N GLY A 259 -0.71 4.61 1.33
CA GLY A 259 -1.18 4.85 2.69
C GLY A 259 -2.55 4.23 3.00
N PRO A 260 -3.59 4.43 2.16
CA PRO A 260 -4.90 3.82 2.39
C PRO A 260 -4.90 2.29 2.38
N PHE A 261 -4.01 1.64 1.62
CA PHE A 261 -3.89 0.18 1.69
C PHE A 261 -3.26 -0.25 3.02
N PHE A 262 -2.28 0.49 3.52
CA PHE A 262 -1.73 0.23 4.85
C PHE A 262 -2.73 0.57 5.97
N HIS A 263 -3.66 1.50 5.76
CA HIS A 263 -4.68 1.88 6.76
C HIS A 263 -5.70 0.77 7.06
N VAL A 264 -5.97 -0.13 6.10
CA VAL A 264 -6.97 -1.20 6.23
C VAL A 264 -6.70 -2.07 7.47
N SER A 265 -7.53 -1.97 8.50
CA SER A 265 -7.35 -2.70 9.76
C SER A 265 -8.70 -2.95 10.46
N PRO A 266 -8.79 -3.98 11.33
CA PRO A 266 -9.88 -4.13 12.28
C PRO A 266 -9.79 -3.20 13.51
N LEU A 267 -8.63 -2.60 13.78
CA LEU A 267 -8.47 -1.68 14.91
C LEU A 267 -9.29 -0.40 14.65
N PRO A 268 -10.02 0.10 15.66
CA PRO A 268 -10.72 1.37 15.52
C PRO A 268 -9.72 2.52 15.36
N ASP A 269 -10.16 3.58 14.69
CA ASP A 269 -9.42 4.84 14.55
C ASP A 269 -10.30 6.00 15.03
N HIS A 270 -9.69 7.18 15.14
CA HIS A 270 -10.37 8.41 15.47
C HIS A 270 -11.57 8.65 14.54
N THR A 271 -12.64 9.24 15.08
CA THR A 271 -13.97 9.37 14.44
C THR A 271 -13.94 9.97 13.02
N ILE A 272 -12.99 10.88 12.76
CA ILE A 272 -12.80 11.53 11.44
C ILE A 272 -12.29 10.55 10.37
N PHE A 273 -11.54 9.53 10.78
CA PHE A 273 -10.90 8.54 9.91
C PHE A 273 -11.56 7.16 10.01
N LYS A 274 -12.79 7.10 10.54
CA LYS A 274 -13.52 5.83 10.70
C LYS A 274 -13.65 5.11 9.35
N SER A 275 -13.23 3.85 9.36
CA SER A 275 -13.36 2.93 8.23
C SER A 275 -14.65 2.11 8.32
N GLU A 276 -15.16 1.70 7.16
CA GLU A 276 -16.36 0.89 7.02
C GLU A 276 -16.04 -0.42 6.27
N PRO A 277 -16.71 -1.53 6.60
CA PRO A 277 -17.68 -1.65 7.69
C PRO A 277 -17.04 -1.68 9.10
N ASP A 278 -17.78 -1.26 10.13
CA ASP A 278 -17.30 -1.32 11.52
C ASP A 278 -17.07 -2.77 12.00
N VAL A 279 -15.80 -3.14 12.17
CA VAL A 279 -15.40 -4.52 12.51
C VAL A 279 -15.82 -4.90 13.93
N GLY A 280 -15.68 -3.97 14.89
CA GLY A 280 -16.05 -4.20 16.28
C GLY A 280 -17.53 -4.55 16.41
N GLN A 281 -18.39 -3.78 15.75
CA GLN A 281 -19.82 -4.02 15.74
C GLN A 281 -20.20 -5.30 14.98
N GLN A 282 -19.61 -5.57 13.82
CA GLN A 282 -19.98 -6.76 13.04
C GLN A 282 -19.51 -8.07 13.68
N CYS A 283 -18.26 -8.11 14.13
CA CYS A 283 -17.64 -9.33 14.64
C CYS A 283 -17.80 -9.52 16.14
N PHE A 284 -17.98 -8.45 16.92
CA PHE A 284 -17.85 -8.49 18.38
C PHE A 284 -18.99 -7.80 19.14
N SER A 285 -20.09 -7.41 18.49
CA SER A 285 -21.30 -6.98 19.22
C SER A 285 -21.81 -8.08 20.14
N GLU A 286 -22.19 -7.71 21.37
CA GLU A 286 -22.73 -8.66 22.36
C GLU A 286 -21.83 -9.90 22.59
N ALA A 287 -20.50 -9.74 22.56
CA ALA A 287 -19.55 -10.85 22.61
C ALA A 287 -19.73 -11.79 23.84
N LEU A 288 -20.25 -11.27 24.96
CA LEU A 288 -20.52 -12.03 26.18
C LEU A 288 -21.68 -13.03 26.04
N THR A 289 -22.63 -12.78 25.13
CA THR A 289 -23.80 -13.65 24.89
C THR A 289 -23.64 -14.52 23.65
N ARG A 290 -22.69 -14.20 22.76
CA ARG A 290 -22.39 -14.97 21.55
C ARG A 290 -21.85 -16.37 21.88
N ARG A 291 -22.15 -17.32 21.00
CA ARG A 291 -21.57 -18.67 21.07
C ARG A 291 -20.08 -18.61 20.81
N SER A 292 -19.29 -19.36 21.57
CA SER A 292 -17.83 -19.39 21.45
C SER A 292 -17.35 -19.75 20.03
N ALA A 293 -18.08 -20.62 19.32
CA ALA A 293 -17.76 -21.00 17.94
C ALA A 293 -17.88 -19.83 16.95
N ASP A 294 -18.89 -18.96 17.11
CA ASP A 294 -19.12 -17.82 16.22
C ASP A 294 -18.02 -16.74 16.45
N LEU A 295 -17.59 -16.57 17.70
CA LEU A 295 -16.48 -15.68 18.05
C LEU A 295 -15.14 -16.18 17.47
N LEU A 296 -14.85 -17.48 17.59
CA LEU A 296 -13.66 -18.10 17.00
C LEU A 296 -13.65 -18.00 15.46
N SER A 297 -14.81 -18.12 14.83
CA SER A 297 -14.95 -17.89 13.39
C SER A 297 -14.56 -16.47 13.02
N SER A 298 -15.06 -15.47 13.75
CA SER A 298 -14.74 -14.05 13.52
C SER A 298 -13.23 -13.77 13.65
N PHE A 299 -12.59 -14.32 14.69
CA PHE A 299 -11.13 -14.24 14.84
C PHE A 299 -10.38 -14.87 13.65
N THR A 300 -10.82 -16.04 13.20
CA THR A 300 -10.21 -16.74 12.07
C THR A 300 -10.36 -15.96 10.77
N THR A 301 -11.54 -15.36 10.53
CA THR A 301 -11.80 -14.51 9.37
C THR A 301 -10.88 -13.30 9.37
N ILE A 302 -10.85 -12.51 10.47
CA ILE A 302 -10.00 -11.33 10.57
C ILE A 302 -8.54 -11.70 10.34
N LYS A 303 -8.03 -12.74 11.02
CA LYS A 303 -6.65 -13.20 10.85
C LYS A 303 -6.34 -13.55 9.39
N THR A 304 -7.22 -14.30 8.73
CA THR A 304 -7.02 -14.72 7.34
C THR A 304 -6.98 -13.52 6.40
N VAL A 305 -7.94 -12.61 6.57
CA VAL A 305 -8.07 -11.42 5.71
C VAL A 305 -6.88 -10.47 5.91
N MET A 306 -6.44 -10.27 7.16
CA MET A 306 -5.25 -9.47 7.45
C MET A 306 -3.97 -10.09 6.90
N ASN A 307 -3.79 -11.41 7.01
CA ASN A 307 -2.63 -12.07 6.41
C ASN A 307 -2.60 -11.95 4.89
N ASN A 308 -3.76 -12.01 4.21
CA ASN A 308 -3.85 -11.74 2.77
C ASN A 308 -3.45 -10.30 2.42
N LEU A 309 -3.84 -9.31 3.25
CA LEU A 309 -3.40 -7.92 3.10
C LEU A 309 -1.88 -7.82 3.22
N TYR A 310 -1.31 -8.43 4.26
CA TYR A 310 0.12 -8.44 4.49
C TYR A 310 0.87 -9.12 3.33
N ASP A 311 0.34 -10.21 2.77
CA ASP A 311 0.95 -10.93 1.64
C ASP A 311 1.01 -10.03 0.42
N GLY A 312 -0.14 -9.45 0.04
CA GLY A 312 -0.21 -8.59 -1.13
C GLY A 312 0.61 -7.31 -0.99
N LEU A 313 0.64 -6.67 0.19
CA LEU A 313 1.47 -5.48 0.40
C LEU A 313 2.97 -5.81 0.47
N THR A 314 3.33 -6.96 1.04
CA THR A 314 4.72 -7.45 0.98
C THR A 314 5.14 -7.69 -0.47
N GLU A 315 4.26 -8.27 -1.29
CA GLU A 315 4.52 -8.47 -2.72
C GLU A 315 4.66 -7.14 -3.47
N VAL A 316 3.82 -6.14 -3.17
CA VAL A 316 3.95 -4.78 -3.71
C VAL A 316 5.33 -4.21 -3.41
N LEU A 317 5.74 -4.20 -2.13
CA LEU A 317 7.04 -3.66 -1.74
C LEU A 317 8.20 -4.48 -2.34
N LEU A 318 8.12 -5.81 -2.37
CA LEU A 318 9.15 -6.67 -2.97
C LEU A 318 9.30 -6.43 -4.48
N CYS A 319 8.19 -6.26 -5.20
CA CYS A 319 8.21 -5.94 -6.63
C CYS A 319 9.01 -4.66 -6.88
N LEU A 320 8.70 -3.61 -6.12
CA LEU A 320 9.35 -2.30 -6.23
C LEU A 320 10.79 -2.30 -5.67
N LEU A 321 11.10 -3.08 -4.64
CA LEU A 321 12.45 -3.19 -4.08
C LEU A 321 13.39 -4.01 -4.97
N LYS A 322 12.88 -5.00 -5.71
CA LYS A 322 13.69 -5.80 -6.64
C LYS A 322 14.14 -4.97 -7.85
N ASN A 323 13.33 -4.03 -8.31
CA ASN A 323 13.66 -3.14 -9.41
C ASN A 323 14.60 -2.01 -8.97
N THR A 324 15.72 -1.85 -9.67
CA THR A 324 16.75 -0.85 -9.36
C THR A 324 16.30 0.60 -9.58
N GLU A 325 15.33 0.83 -10.47
CA GLU A 325 14.80 2.18 -10.74
C GLU A 325 13.83 2.66 -9.64
N THR A 326 13.23 1.73 -8.89
CA THR A 326 12.19 2.04 -7.90
C THR A 326 12.64 1.82 -6.45
N ARG A 327 13.69 1.02 -6.23
CA ARG A 327 14.18 0.66 -4.88
C ARG A 327 14.43 1.86 -3.97
N GLU A 328 15.12 2.89 -4.48
CA GLU A 328 15.47 4.05 -3.66
C GLU A 328 14.23 4.84 -3.23
N ASN A 329 13.22 4.97 -4.10
CA ASN A 329 11.94 5.61 -3.78
C ASN A 329 11.16 4.86 -2.69
N VAL A 330 11.26 3.52 -2.65
CA VAL A 330 10.63 2.71 -1.60
C VAL A 330 11.33 2.91 -0.26
N LEU A 331 12.67 2.88 -0.25
CA LEU A 331 13.44 3.14 0.97
C LEU A 331 13.21 4.55 1.49
N GLU A 332 13.09 5.54 0.60
CA GLU A 332 12.73 6.92 0.95
C GLU A 332 11.31 7.01 1.52
N TYR A 333 10.33 6.34 0.90
CA TYR A 333 8.95 6.31 1.40
C TYR A 333 8.87 5.71 2.82
N LEU A 334 9.49 4.55 3.03
CA LEU A 334 9.50 3.90 4.35
C LEU A 334 10.19 4.77 5.41
N ALA A 335 11.31 5.41 5.06
CA ALA A 335 12.01 6.33 5.95
C ALA A 335 11.15 7.55 6.31
N GLU A 336 10.47 8.15 5.33
CA GLU A 336 9.61 9.31 5.54
C GLU A 336 8.41 8.95 6.43
N VAL A 337 7.79 7.77 6.20
CA VAL A 337 6.72 7.24 7.06
C VAL A 337 7.21 7.10 8.50
N VAL A 338 8.39 6.54 8.73
CA VAL A 338 8.97 6.40 10.08
C VAL A 338 9.23 7.76 10.72
N ASN A 339 9.95 8.65 10.03
CA ASN A 339 10.35 9.95 10.57
C ASN A 339 9.14 10.84 10.91
N LYS A 340 8.11 10.86 10.05
CA LYS A 340 6.90 11.67 10.25
C LYS A 340 5.95 11.11 11.31
N ASN A 341 6.29 9.97 11.89
CA ASN A 341 5.53 9.32 12.96
C ASN A 341 6.37 9.08 14.22
N SER A 342 7.53 9.74 14.37
CA SER A 342 8.38 9.60 15.56
C SER A 342 7.64 9.90 16.87
N SER A 343 6.66 10.82 16.85
CA SER A 343 5.80 11.16 17.99
C SER A 343 4.86 10.04 18.43
N ARG A 344 4.73 8.93 17.68
CA ARG A 344 4.02 7.72 18.14
C ARG A 344 4.71 7.06 19.34
N ALA A 345 6.00 7.34 19.56
CA ALA A 345 6.75 6.85 20.73
C ALA A 345 6.35 7.56 22.04
N HIS A 346 5.63 8.69 21.98
CA HIS A 346 5.15 9.35 23.18
C HIS A 346 4.02 8.57 23.85
N ILE A 347 3.86 8.77 25.17
CA ILE A 347 2.81 8.13 25.98
C ILE A 347 1.43 8.36 25.34
N GLN A 348 1.13 9.62 24.98
CA GLN A 348 -0.11 10.00 24.30
C GLN A 348 0.18 10.36 22.84
N VAL A 349 -0.33 9.55 21.93
CA VAL A 349 -0.23 9.78 20.49
C VAL A 349 -1.33 10.74 20.06
N ASN A 350 -0.99 11.78 19.31
CA ASN A 350 -2.00 12.65 18.71
C ASN A 350 -2.56 12.02 17.42
N PRO A 351 -3.83 11.56 17.40
CA PRO A 351 -4.41 10.78 16.30
C PRO A 351 -4.61 11.57 15.01
N ILE A 352 -4.57 12.91 15.07
CA ILE A 352 -4.72 13.79 13.90
C ILE A 352 -3.36 14.03 13.20
N SER A 353 -2.26 13.90 13.94
CA SER A 353 -0.90 14.15 13.42
C SER A 353 -0.15 12.87 13.04
N CYS A 354 -0.38 11.79 13.78
CA CYS A 354 0.24 10.50 13.56
C CYS A 354 -0.69 9.61 12.73
N ALA A 355 -0.08 8.72 11.96
CA ALA A 355 -0.79 7.63 11.31
C ALA A 355 -1.44 6.71 12.35
N SER A 356 -2.46 5.95 11.94
CA SER A 356 -3.21 5.05 12.80
C SER A 356 -2.36 3.90 13.37
N SER A 357 -2.82 3.31 14.46
CA SER A 357 -2.24 2.06 14.98
C SER A 357 -2.43 0.91 13.99
N GLY A 358 -3.54 0.87 13.25
CA GLY A 358 -3.77 -0.10 12.17
C GLY A 358 -2.66 -0.07 11.11
N MET A 359 -2.30 1.11 10.60
CA MET A 359 -1.22 1.27 9.63
C MET A 359 0.11 0.75 10.14
N PHE A 360 0.49 1.10 11.37
CA PHE A 360 1.79 0.73 11.91
C PHE A 360 1.88 -0.75 12.34
N VAL A 361 0.78 -1.37 12.75
CA VAL A 361 0.70 -2.82 12.96
C VAL A 361 0.83 -3.57 11.64
N ASN A 362 0.14 -3.10 10.59
CA ASN A 362 0.26 -3.67 9.24
C ASN A 362 1.69 -3.54 8.72
N LEU A 363 2.28 -2.33 8.83
CA LEU A 363 3.66 -2.08 8.42
C LEU A 363 4.65 -2.95 9.21
N SER A 364 4.42 -3.16 10.50
CA SER A 364 5.21 -4.09 11.32
C SER A 364 5.21 -5.51 10.75
N ALA A 365 4.02 -6.05 10.44
CA ALA A 365 3.90 -7.39 9.86
C ALA A 365 4.64 -7.50 8.50
N ILE A 366 4.51 -6.47 7.66
CA ILE A 366 5.13 -6.44 6.33
C ILE A 366 6.65 -6.32 6.43
N MET A 367 7.16 -5.43 7.28
CA MET A 367 8.60 -5.24 7.49
C MET A 367 9.25 -6.51 8.07
N LEU A 368 8.58 -7.22 8.97
CA LEU A 368 9.02 -8.52 9.47
C LEU A 368 9.14 -9.56 8.35
N ARG A 369 8.16 -9.62 7.43
CA ARG A 369 8.21 -10.52 6.25
C ARG A 369 9.33 -10.16 5.28
N LEU A 370 9.63 -8.87 5.10
CA LEU A 370 10.81 -8.42 4.34
C LEU A 370 12.13 -8.82 5.02
N CYS A 371 12.13 -9.03 6.34
CA CYS A 371 13.29 -9.48 7.10
C CYS A 371 13.51 -11.00 7.05
N GLU A 372 12.46 -11.81 6.82
CA GLU A 372 12.53 -13.28 6.81
C GLU A 372 13.76 -13.86 6.10
N PRO A 373 14.19 -13.37 4.91
CA PRO A 373 15.35 -13.92 4.21
C PRO A 373 16.67 -13.82 5.00
N PHE A 374 16.75 -13.02 6.06
CA PHE A 374 17.94 -12.86 6.90
C PHE A 374 17.70 -13.14 8.40
N LEU A 375 16.57 -13.75 8.76
CA LEU A 375 16.26 -14.23 10.12
C LEU A 375 16.54 -15.74 10.27
N ASP A 376 17.56 -16.27 9.59
CA ASP A 376 17.88 -17.70 9.64
C ASP A 376 18.32 -18.14 11.04
N ALA A 377 18.11 -19.42 11.39
CA ALA A 377 18.35 -19.93 12.74
C ALA A 377 19.80 -19.72 13.24
N ASN A 378 20.78 -19.71 12.33
CA ASN A 378 22.20 -19.53 12.61
C ASN A 378 22.65 -18.06 12.50
N LEU A 379 21.73 -17.15 12.19
CA LEU A 379 21.97 -15.71 12.05
C LEU A 379 23.13 -15.40 11.08
N THR A 380 23.22 -16.14 9.97
CA THR A 380 24.35 -16.11 9.02
C THR A 380 24.57 -14.76 8.36
N LYS A 381 23.58 -13.86 8.39
CA LYS A 381 23.62 -12.53 7.76
C LYS A 381 23.77 -11.39 8.76
N ARG A 382 24.01 -11.69 10.04
CA ARG A 382 24.19 -10.70 11.12
C ARG A 382 25.34 -9.71 10.84
N ASP A 383 26.39 -10.18 10.17
CA ASP A 383 27.56 -9.39 9.74
C ASP A 383 27.22 -8.29 8.72
N LYS A 384 26.06 -8.37 8.06
CA LYS A 384 25.60 -7.37 7.08
C LYS A 384 24.91 -6.16 7.70
N ILE A 385 24.77 -6.15 9.03
CA ILE A 385 24.16 -5.06 9.78
C ILE A 385 25.30 -4.21 10.37
N ASP A 386 25.49 -3.04 9.80
CA ASP A 386 26.56 -2.12 10.18
C ASP A 386 26.09 -1.16 11.29
N PRO A 387 26.69 -1.17 12.50
CA PRO A 387 26.34 -0.25 13.59
C PRO A 387 26.55 1.22 13.21
N LYS A 388 27.44 1.51 12.24
CA LYS A 388 27.67 2.86 11.73
C LYS A 388 26.45 3.47 11.05
N TYR A 389 25.46 2.66 10.69
CA TYR A 389 24.18 3.14 10.19
C TYR A 389 23.52 4.14 11.14
N VAL A 390 23.51 3.87 12.46
CA VAL A 390 22.91 4.75 13.47
C VAL A 390 23.42 6.19 13.36
N PHE A 391 24.70 6.34 12.99
CA PHE A 391 25.36 7.64 12.93
C PHE A 391 25.38 8.23 11.53
N TYR A 392 25.63 7.45 10.48
CA TYR A 392 25.97 8.00 9.16
C TYR A 392 24.91 7.74 8.08
N ASN A 393 23.78 7.11 8.42
CA ASN A 393 22.68 6.98 7.47
C ASN A 393 22.10 8.36 7.09
N THR A 394 21.33 8.39 5.99
CA THR A 394 20.72 9.63 5.46
C THR A 394 19.19 9.57 5.43
N ARG A 395 18.60 8.53 6.02
CA ARG A 395 17.18 8.18 5.90
C ARG A 395 16.44 8.31 7.22
N LEU A 396 16.94 7.66 8.26
CA LEU A 396 16.31 7.60 9.56
C LEU A 396 16.96 8.57 10.54
N ASP A 397 16.12 9.30 11.28
CA ASP A 397 16.58 10.08 12.42
C ASP A 397 16.71 9.18 13.66
N LEU A 398 17.93 8.67 13.87
CA LEU A 398 18.26 7.78 15.00
C LEU A 398 19.10 8.47 16.07
N ARG A 399 19.69 9.63 15.77
CA ARG A 399 20.65 10.30 16.65
C ARG A 399 19.98 11.01 17.83
N GLY A 400 18.70 11.38 17.69
CA GLY A 400 17.91 11.98 18.75
C GLY A 400 17.30 10.98 19.73
N LEU A 401 17.55 9.67 19.54
CA LEU A 401 17.03 8.64 20.43
C LEU A 401 17.95 8.49 21.65
N THR A 402 17.37 8.19 22.82
CA THR A 402 18.13 7.86 24.02
C THR A 402 19.04 6.68 23.75
N ALA A 403 20.32 6.84 24.08
CA ALA A 403 21.34 5.80 23.91
C ALA A 403 21.38 4.87 25.13
N LEU A 404 21.82 3.63 24.94
CA LEU A 404 21.92 2.62 26.00
C LEU A 404 22.81 3.07 27.17
N HIS A 405 23.97 3.64 26.88
CA HIS A 405 24.95 3.99 27.90
C HIS A 405 25.95 5.07 27.46
N ALA A 406 25.46 6.12 26.80
CA ALA A 406 26.28 7.26 26.41
C ALA A 406 25.47 8.57 26.48
N SER A 407 26.10 9.66 26.90
CA SER A 407 25.50 10.99 26.81
C SER A 407 25.55 11.52 25.38
N SER A 408 24.70 12.50 25.07
CA SER A 408 24.70 13.13 23.74
C SER A 408 26.04 13.80 23.41
N GLU A 409 26.71 14.34 24.42
CA GLU A 409 28.03 14.95 24.34
C GLU A 409 29.12 13.90 24.08
N GLU A 410 29.09 12.77 24.79
CA GLU A 410 30.04 11.65 24.61
C GLU A 410 29.96 11.08 23.18
N VAL A 411 28.75 10.90 22.66
CA VAL A 411 28.49 10.47 21.28
C VAL A 411 29.09 11.47 20.30
N ALA A 412 28.83 12.77 20.50
CA ALA A 412 29.32 13.82 19.61
C ALA A 412 30.86 13.91 19.61
N GLU A 413 31.50 13.82 20.78
CA GLU A 413 32.96 13.79 20.91
C GLU A 413 33.57 12.59 20.19
N TRP A 414 32.97 11.41 20.34
CA TRP A 414 33.44 10.19 19.69
C TRP A 414 33.37 10.28 18.17
N LEU A 415 32.25 10.77 17.62
CA LEU A 415 32.08 10.97 16.17
C LEU A 415 33.08 12.01 15.60
N ASN A 416 33.40 13.04 16.38
CA ASN A 416 34.39 14.05 16.00
C ASN A 416 35.83 13.49 15.98
N LYS A 417 36.16 12.57 16.89
CA LYS A 417 37.48 11.91 16.92
C LYS A 417 37.70 10.99 15.71
N ASP A 418 36.63 10.35 15.23
CA ASP A 418 36.67 9.46 14.06
C ASP A 418 36.76 10.22 12.71
N ASN A 419 36.52 11.55 12.72
CA ASN A 419 36.59 12.44 11.54
C ASN A 419 37.46 13.70 11.81
N PRO A 420 38.79 13.57 11.97
CA PRO A 420 39.67 14.67 12.37
C PRO A 420 39.86 15.78 11.32
N GLY A 421 39.29 15.68 10.12
CA GLY A 421 39.54 16.59 8.98
C GLY A 421 38.51 17.71 8.76
N ARG A 422 37.53 17.92 9.64
CA ARG A 422 36.41 18.87 9.40
C ARG A 422 36.35 20.08 10.35
N SER A 423 37.29 20.20 11.28
CA SER A 423 37.25 21.21 12.35
C SER A 423 38.26 22.34 12.15
N ASP A 424 38.10 23.13 11.07
CA ASP A 424 38.81 24.42 10.95
C ASP A 424 37.96 25.58 10.40
N GLY A 425 36.63 25.49 10.48
CA GLY A 425 35.73 26.52 9.90
C GLY A 425 34.63 27.10 10.79
N SER A 426 34.33 26.55 11.97
CA SER A 426 33.09 26.90 12.69
C SER A 426 33.25 27.12 14.20
N ARG A 427 34.43 27.54 14.66
CA ARG A 427 34.70 27.78 16.10
C ARG A 427 34.33 29.17 16.64
N GLN A 428 33.56 30.00 15.93
CA GLN A 428 33.31 31.39 16.38
C GLN A 428 31.87 31.80 16.74
N TYR A 429 30.89 30.90 16.80
CA TYR A 429 29.50 31.31 17.13
C TYR A 429 28.78 30.54 18.25
N SER A 430 29.38 29.53 18.89
CA SER A 430 28.66 28.68 19.85
C SER A 430 28.76 29.08 21.33
N ASP A 431 29.58 30.08 21.69
CA ASP A 431 29.88 30.39 23.10
C ASP A 431 28.78 31.22 23.80
N GLY A 432 27.83 31.77 23.05
CA GLY A 432 26.74 32.61 23.58
C GLY A 432 25.47 31.85 24.00
N GLU A 433 25.18 30.70 23.38
CA GLU A 433 23.92 29.96 23.61
C GLU A 433 23.99 28.97 24.77
N ASN A 434 25.18 28.40 25.05
CA ASN A 434 25.36 27.42 26.12
C ASN A 434 25.22 28.00 27.54
N ARG A 435 25.34 29.33 27.70
CA ARG A 435 25.22 29.98 29.01
C ARG A 435 23.77 30.23 29.44
N LEU A 436 22.81 30.17 28.51
CA LEU A 436 21.38 30.38 28.81
C LEU A 436 20.65 29.08 29.17
N LEU A 437 21.15 27.93 28.72
CA LEU A 437 20.53 26.62 28.93
C LEU A 437 20.73 26.06 30.35
N GLN A 438 21.86 26.39 31.01
CA GLN A 438 22.14 25.93 32.37
C GLN A 438 21.28 26.56 33.48
N SER A 439 20.47 27.58 33.17
CA SER A 439 19.61 28.24 34.17
C SER A 439 18.15 27.78 34.19
N GLN A 440 17.72 26.88 33.30
CA GLN A 440 16.30 26.49 33.19
C GLN A 440 15.97 25.04 33.58
N GLU A 441 16.96 24.19 33.87
CA GLU A 441 16.73 22.79 34.30
C GLU A 441 16.63 22.60 35.82
N ALA A 442 16.33 23.66 36.57
CA ALA A 442 16.00 23.57 37.99
C ALA A 442 14.68 24.29 38.27
N THR A 443 13.55 23.60 38.05
CA THR A 443 12.35 23.57 38.91
C THR A 443 11.14 22.98 38.18
N SER A 444 10.53 21.98 38.81
CA SER A 444 9.26 21.37 38.43
C SER A 444 8.06 22.25 38.80
N SER A 445 7.05 22.30 37.90
CA SER A 445 5.58 22.26 38.16
C SER A 445 4.76 23.26 37.32
N GLY A 446 3.65 22.77 36.73
CA GLY A 446 2.41 23.54 36.56
C GLY A 446 2.09 24.19 35.20
N ASN A 447 1.15 23.55 34.49
CA ASN A 447 0.06 24.12 33.66
C ASN A 447 0.30 24.76 32.28
N TYR A 448 -0.70 24.46 31.44
CA TYR A 448 -0.93 24.74 30.02
C TYR A 448 -0.72 26.17 29.53
N ALA A 449 0.02 26.31 28.42
CA ALA A 449 -0.26 27.25 27.33
C ALA A 449 0.50 26.82 26.07
N GLY A 450 -0.18 26.76 24.93
CA GLY A 450 0.38 26.34 23.65
C GLY A 450 1.43 27.32 23.09
N GLY A 451 2.51 26.74 22.57
CA GLY A 451 3.54 27.40 21.77
C GLY A 451 4.46 26.33 21.17
N PRO A 452 4.86 26.43 19.88
CA PRO A 452 5.64 25.39 19.23
C PRO A 452 7.09 25.37 19.77
N SER A 453 7.58 24.20 20.19
CA SER A 453 8.98 23.98 20.57
C SER A 453 9.92 24.36 19.43
N LEU A 454 10.72 25.40 19.63
CA LEU A 454 11.68 25.98 18.69
C LEU A 454 13.01 25.20 18.59
N LEU A 455 12.94 23.87 18.44
CA LEU A 455 14.11 23.05 18.07
C LEU A 455 13.89 22.22 16.79
N GLN A 456 12.83 22.49 16.02
CA GLN A 456 12.77 22.09 14.62
C GLN A 456 13.60 23.06 13.76
N SER A 457 14.93 22.89 13.76
CA SER A 457 15.74 23.46 12.70
C SER A 457 15.49 22.65 11.41
N ASN A 458 14.49 23.09 10.64
CA ASN A 458 14.30 22.69 9.25
C ASN A 458 15.45 23.29 8.41
N LYS A 459 16.61 22.63 8.39
CA LYS A 459 17.61 22.79 7.33
C LYS A 459 18.19 21.42 6.96
N PRO A 460 17.98 20.91 5.75
CA PRO A 460 18.78 19.80 5.26
C PRO A 460 20.23 20.31 5.15
N MET A 461 21.13 19.69 5.90
CA MET A 461 22.54 20.06 5.85
C MET A 461 23.07 19.78 4.44
N SER A 462 23.55 20.84 3.80
CA SER A 462 24.09 20.82 2.44
C SER A 462 25.35 19.95 2.35
N SER A 463 25.33 19.08 1.34
CA SER A 463 26.44 18.42 0.63
C SER A 463 27.83 18.35 1.29
N CYS A 464 28.24 17.15 1.70
CA CYS A 464 29.67 16.79 1.73
C CYS A 464 29.91 15.28 1.53
N SER A 465 30.62 14.97 0.42
CA SER A 465 31.39 13.75 0.10
C SER A 465 30.79 12.37 0.42
N GLY A 466 30.27 11.70 -0.61
CA GLY A 466 29.96 10.25 -0.64
C GLY A 466 28.80 9.84 0.29
N LYS A 467 27.58 9.73 -0.25
CA LYS A 467 26.46 9.11 0.49
C LYS A 467 26.90 7.67 0.83
N ALA A 468 27.13 7.38 2.11
CA ALA A 468 27.42 6.02 2.57
C ALA A 468 26.22 5.15 2.15
N LYS A 469 26.44 4.26 1.18
CA LYS A 469 25.39 3.39 0.66
C LYS A 469 25.40 2.11 1.47
N TYR A 470 24.37 1.90 2.26
CA TYR A 470 24.22 0.69 3.06
C TYR A 470 23.56 -0.43 2.25
N PRO A 471 23.88 -1.70 2.52
CA PRO A 471 23.15 -2.83 1.96
C PRO A 471 21.69 -2.81 2.37
N PHE A 472 20.81 -3.37 1.52
CA PHE A 472 19.38 -3.46 1.82
C PHE A 472 19.09 -4.13 3.17
N ILE A 473 19.86 -5.17 3.55
CA ILE A 473 19.67 -5.85 4.84
C ILE A 473 19.86 -4.89 6.02
N CYS A 474 20.87 -4.02 5.96
CA CYS A 474 21.13 -3.02 6.99
C CYS A 474 20.01 -1.97 7.04
N GLU A 475 19.62 -1.41 5.89
CA GLU A 475 18.50 -0.46 5.79
C GLU A 475 17.21 -1.07 6.33
N CYS A 476 16.86 -2.27 5.87
CA CYS A 476 15.65 -2.99 6.26
C CYS A 476 15.66 -3.30 7.75
N PHE A 477 16.79 -3.75 8.32
CA PHE A 477 16.91 -4.03 9.75
C PHE A 477 16.58 -2.82 10.62
N PHE A 478 17.22 -1.67 10.38
CA PHE A 478 16.99 -0.47 11.19
C PHE A 478 15.62 0.17 10.94
N MET A 479 15.10 0.13 9.70
CA MET A 479 13.72 0.55 9.42
C MET A 479 12.71 -0.34 10.14
N THR A 480 12.89 -1.67 10.11
CA THR A 480 12.03 -2.61 10.83
C THR A 480 12.06 -2.34 12.32
N ALA A 481 13.24 -2.16 12.93
CA ALA A 481 13.34 -1.85 14.37
C ALA A 481 12.51 -0.60 14.75
N ARG A 482 12.61 0.48 13.95
CA ARG A 482 11.81 1.69 14.19
C ARG A 482 10.32 1.49 13.94
N VAL A 483 9.94 0.74 12.91
CA VAL A 483 8.53 0.41 12.63
C VAL A 483 7.91 -0.41 13.77
N LEU A 484 8.63 -1.39 14.30
CA LEU A 484 8.16 -2.23 15.41
C LEU A 484 7.93 -1.40 16.67
N ASN A 485 8.90 -0.54 17.04
CA ASN A 485 8.80 0.36 18.18
C ASN A 485 7.57 1.29 18.09
N LEU A 486 7.37 1.92 16.93
CA LEU A 486 6.26 2.85 16.70
C LEU A 486 4.92 2.14 16.42
N GLY A 487 4.94 0.82 16.23
CA GLY A 487 3.83 0.03 15.74
C GLY A 487 3.46 -1.12 16.67
N LEU A 488 4.03 -2.30 16.44
CA LEU A 488 3.67 -3.50 17.18
C LEU A 488 3.83 -3.33 18.70
N LEU A 489 4.96 -2.78 19.17
CA LEU A 489 5.22 -2.61 20.60
C LEU A 489 4.32 -1.53 21.19
N LYS A 490 4.16 -0.42 20.47
CA LYS A 490 3.18 0.62 20.84
C LYS A 490 1.76 0.04 20.95
N ALA A 491 1.36 -0.84 20.03
CA ALA A 491 0.05 -1.50 20.08
C ALA A 491 -0.11 -2.43 21.29
N PHE A 492 0.95 -3.08 21.78
CA PHE A 492 0.90 -3.83 23.03
C PHE A 492 0.72 -2.92 24.25
N SER A 493 1.44 -1.79 24.28
CA SER A 493 1.28 -0.77 25.31
C SER A 493 -0.15 -0.22 25.32
N ASP A 494 -0.69 0.14 24.16
CA ASP A 494 -2.06 0.64 24.00
C ASP A 494 -3.09 -0.43 24.42
N PHE A 495 -2.90 -1.69 24.05
CA PHE A 495 -3.75 -2.80 24.50
C PHE A 495 -3.73 -2.98 26.02
N LYS A 496 -2.56 -2.88 26.66
CA LYS A 496 -2.43 -2.97 28.12
C LYS A 496 -3.19 -1.84 28.81
N HIS A 497 -3.09 -0.62 28.28
CA HIS A 497 -3.85 0.53 28.79
C HIS A 497 -5.36 0.33 28.61
N LEU A 498 -5.80 -0.13 27.45
CA LEU A 498 -7.21 -0.44 27.18
C LEU A 498 -7.78 -1.46 28.19
N VAL A 499 -7.03 -2.52 28.49
CA VAL A 499 -7.46 -3.52 29.49
C VAL A 499 -7.56 -2.91 30.89
N GLN A 500 -6.65 -2.02 31.26
CA GLN A 500 -6.71 -1.30 32.54
C GLN A 500 -7.91 -0.35 32.61
N ASP A 501 -8.19 0.36 31.51
CA ASP A 501 -9.32 1.28 31.44
C ASP A 501 -10.66 0.55 31.48
N ILE A 502 -10.80 -0.61 30.82
CA ILE A 502 -11.96 -1.49 30.98
C ILE A 502 -12.17 -1.86 32.46
N SER A 503 -11.13 -2.32 33.15
CA SER A 503 -11.23 -2.68 34.58
C SER A 503 -11.67 -1.50 35.44
N ARG A 504 -11.14 -0.29 35.18
CA ARG A 504 -11.54 0.93 35.91
C ARG A 504 -12.99 1.32 35.64
N CYS A 505 -13.45 1.17 34.39
CA CYS A 505 -14.84 1.40 34.02
C CYS A 505 -15.77 0.38 34.68
N GLU A 506 -15.40 -0.90 34.74
CA GLU A 506 -16.15 -1.96 35.41
C GLU A 506 -16.27 -1.71 36.93
N ASP A 507 -15.18 -1.30 37.59
CA ASP A 507 -15.19 -0.92 39.01
C ASP A 507 -16.13 0.28 39.26
N SER A 508 -16.06 1.29 38.39
CA SER A 508 -16.94 2.46 38.44
C SER A 508 -18.41 2.08 38.21
N LEU A 509 -18.69 1.19 37.26
CA LEU A 509 -20.02 0.66 36.99
C LEU A 509 -20.60 -0.08 38.21
N SER A 510 -19.79 -0.92 38.86
CA SER A 510 -20.20 -1.65 40.06
C SER A 510 -20.60 -0.70 41.19
N THR A 511 -19.87 0.40 41.33
CA THR A 511 -20.15 1.46 42.31
C THR A 511 -21.47 2.17 41.99
N LEU A 512 -21.68 2.58 40.73
CA LEU A 512 -22.93 3.24 40.31
C LEU A 512 -24.16 2.32 40.47
N LYS A 513 -24.04 1.03 40.13
CA LYS A 513 -25.11 0.04 40.33
C LYS A 513 -25.45 -0.17 41.81
N THR A 514 -24.45 -0.11 42.69
CA THR A 514 -24.67 -0.17 44.15
C THR A 514 -25.44 1.07 44.64
N MET A 515 -25.08 2.26 44.15
CA MET A 515 -25.79 3.51 44.46
C MET A 515 -27.23 3.48 43.94
N GLN A 516 -27.48 2.90 42.77
CA GLN A 516 -28.82 2.78 42.18
C GLN A 516 -29.73 1.91 43.05
N GLY A 517 -29.20 0.84 43.64
CA GLY A 517 -29.94 -0.02 44.58
C GLY A 517 -30.29 0.69 45.89
N GLN A 518 -29.54 1.71 46.29
CA GLN A 518 -29.78 2.49 47.52
C GLN A 518 -30.68 3.70 47.28
N ALA A 519 -30.49 4.42 46.16
CA ALA A 519 -31.21 5.64 45.81
C ALA A 519 -31.36 5.76 44.29
N PRO A 520 -32.46 5.24 43.70
CA PRO A 520 -32.67 5.33 42.26
C PRO A 520 -32.92 6.78 41.82
N SER A 521 -32.26 7.19 40.72
CA SER A 521 -32.40 8.52 40.11
C SER A 521 -32.30 8.38 38.59
N PRO A 522 -33.13 9.10 37.80
CA PRO A 522 -33.05 9.08 36.34
C PRO A 522 -31.67 9.48 35.80
N GLN A 523 -30.97 10.39 36.49
CA GLN A 523 -29.62 10.80 36.10
C GLN A 523 -28.62 9.64 36.25
N LEU A 524 -28.75 8.89 37.35
CA LEU A 524 -27.90 7.73 37.63
C LEU A 524 -28.14 6.60 36.63
N GLU A 525 -29.39 6.39 36.21
CA GLU A 525 -29.73 5.45 35.13
C GLU A 525 -29.08 5.82 33.79
N LEU A 526 -29.09 7.10 33.42
CA LEU A 526 -28.42 7.58 32.22
C LEU A 526 -26.90 7.43 32.29
N ASP A 527 -26.30 7.71 33.45
CA ASP A 527 -24.86 7.56 33.66
C ASP A 527 -24.42 6.09 33.62
N ILE A 528 -25.22 5.18 34.19
CA ILE A 528 -25.02 3.72 34.09
C ILE A 528 -25.10 3.29 32.62
N ALA A 529 -26.17 3.65 31.91
CA ALA A 529 -26.36 3.28 30.51
C ALA A 529 -25.23 3.80 29.60
N ARG A 530 -24.73 5.02 29.86
CA ARG A 530 -23.57 5.58 29.15
C ARG A 530 -22.31 4.75 29.41
N LEU A 531 -22.04 4.41 30.67
CA LEU A 531 -20.84 3.66 31.05
C LEU A 531 -20.88 2.20 30.55
N GLU A 532 -22.05 1.55 30.56
CA GLU A 532 -22.22 0.22 29.95
C GLU A 532 -21.90 0.23 28.46
N LYS A 533 -22.37 1.26 27.75
CA LYS A 533 -22.06 1.44 26.33
C LYS A 533 -20.57 1.70 26.09
N GLU A 534 -19.91 2.46 26.95
CA GLU A 534 -18.46 2.71 26.85
C GLU A 534 -17.65 1.42 27.07
N ILE A 535 -18.00 0.63 28.08
CA ILE A 535 -17.39 -0.69 28.34
C ILE A 535 -17.59 -1.62 27.14
N GLU A 536 -18.77 -1.62 26.51
CA GLU A 536 -19.02 -2.42 25.31
C GLU A 536 -18.09 -2.01 24.16
N LEU A 537 -17.94 -0.70 23.91
CA LEU A 537 -17.03 -0.20 22.87
C LEU A 537 -15.57 -0.58 23.13
N TYR A 538 -15.07 -0.39 24.36
CA TYR A 538 -13.71 -0.82 24.72
C TYR A 538 -13.53 -2.35 24.63
N SER A 539 -14.56 -3.11 24.98
CA SER A 539 -14.54 -4.57 24.86
C SER A 539 -14.46 -5.02 23.39
N GLN A 540 -15.19 -4.35 22.49
CA GLN A 540 -15.10 -4.60 21.06
C GLN A 540 -13.71 -4.25 20.52
N GLU A 541 -13.15 -3.10 20.92
CA GLU A 541 -11.81 -2.69 20.55
C GLU A 541 -10.75 -3.70 21.02
N LYS A 542 -10.84 -4.14 22.28
CA LYS A 542 -9.97 -5.18 22.85
C LYS A 542 -9.99 -6.45 22.01
N LEU A 543 -11.18 -6.88 21.57
CA LEU A 543 -11.33 -8.06 20.72
C LEU A 543 -10.74 -7.85 19.31
N CYS A 544 -10.79 -6.64 18.76
CA CYS A 544 -10.09 -6.31 17.51
C CYS A 544 -8.57 -6.43 17.65
N TYR A 545 -7.98 -5.93 18.75
CA TYR A 545 -6.56 -6.13 19.07
C TYR A 545 -6.21 -7.62 19.22
N GLU A 546 -7.03 -8.38 19.93
CA GLU A 546 -6.85 -9.83 20.05
C GLU A 546 -6.87 -10.52 18.69
N ALA A 547 -7.80 -10.12 17.81
CA ALA A 547 -7.99 -10.71 16.49
C ALA A 547 -6.80 -10.49 15.56
N GLN A 548 -6.29 -9.24 15.49
CA GLN A 548 -5.24 -8.87 14.56
C GLN A 548 -3.85 -9.26 15.05
N ILE A 549 -3.60 -9.16 16.36
CA ILE A 549 -2.24 -9.24 16.92
C ILE A 549 -2.06 -10.50 17.77
N LEU A 550 -2.81 -10.64 18.87
CA LEU A 550 -2.52 -11.66 19.89
C LEU A 550 -2.80 -13.09 19.40
N ARG A 551 -3.81 -13.26 18.53
CA ARG A 551 -4.18 -14.56 17.94
C ARG A 551 -3.40 -14.87 16.66
N ASP A 552 -2.56 -13.95 16.21
CA ASP A 552 -1.62 -14.19 15.12
C ASP A 552 -0.27 -14.67 15.65
N GLY A 553 -0.20 -15.98 15.97
CA GLY A 553 1.06 -16.62 16.38
C GLY A 553 2.18 -16.47 15.34
N GLY A 554 1.85 -16.35 14.05
CA GLY A 554 2.85 -16.12 13.01
C GLY A 554 3.51 -14.76 13.19
N LEU A 555 2.72 -13.68 13.34
CA LEU A 555 3.25 -12.34 13.56
C LEU A 555 4.20 -12.27 14.77
N LEU A 556 3.79 -12.86 15.90
CA LEU A 556 4.60 -12.90 17.12
C LEU A 556 5.91 -13.67 16.94
N GLN A 557 5.87 -14.82 16.25
CA GLN A 557 7.07 -15.61 15.96
C GLN A 557 8.07 -14.86 15.07
N HIS A 558 7.59 -14.12 14.05
CA HIS A 558 8.46 -13.29 13.22
C HIS A 558 9.08 -12.15 14.03
N ALA A 559 8.30 -11.50 14.91
CA ALA A 559 8.81 -10.46 15.81
C ALA A 559 9.87 -11.01 16.77
N LEU A 560 9.62 -12.16 17.40
CA LEU A 560 10.58 -12.82 18.29
C LEU A 560 11.86 -13.21 17.55
N SER A 561 11.75 -13.71 16.31
CA SER A 561 12.91 -14.03 15.47
C SER A 561 13.73 -12.79 15.10
N PHE A 562 13.06 -11.67 14.83
CA PHE A 562 13.72 -10.38 14.59
C PHE A 562 14.46 -9.87 15.83
N TYR A 563 13.81 -9.85 16.99
CA TYR A 563 14.45 -9.38 18.23
C TYR A 563 15.53 -10.35 18.73
N ARG A 564 15.46 -11.64 18.39
CA ARG A 564 16.56 -12.58 18.60
C ARG A 564 17.80 -12.14 17.81
N LEU A 565 17.63 -11.78 16.53
CA LEU A 565 18.72 -11.23 15.73
C LEU A 565 19.24 -9.90 16.31
N MET A 566 18.34 -9.01 16.76
CA MET A 566 18.72 -7.75 17.41
C MET A 566 19.61 -7.98 18.63
N VAL A 567 19.18 -8.85 19.55
CA VAL A 567 19.93 -9.20 20.77
C VAL A 567 21.28 -9.82 20.40
N ALA A 568 21.31 -10.82 19.52
CA ALA A 568 22.55 -11.47 19.11
C ALA A 568 23.50 -10.52 18.36
N TRP A 569 22.97 -9.51 17.68
CA TRP A 569 23.74 -8.45 17.02
C TRP A 569 24.33 -7.47 18.04
N LEU A 570 23.53 -6.98 19.00
CA LEU A 570 23.98 -6.14 20.11
C LEU A 570 25.09 -6.82 20.92
N VAL A 571 24.93 -8.10 21.25
CA VAL A 571 25.94 -8.92 21.93
C VAL A 571 27.22 -9.05 21.09
N GLY A 572 27.09 -9.08 19.76
CA GLY A 572 28.23 -9.09 18.84
C GLY A 572 29.12 -7.84 19.00
N LEU A 573 28.53 -6.68 19.28
CA LEU A 573 29.25 -5.41 19.47
C LEU A 573 30.12 -5.39 20.74
N VAL A 574 29.79 -6.22 21.75
CA VAL A 574 30.55 -6.34 23.00
C VAL A 574 31.51 -7.54 23.03
N GLY A 575 31.70 -8.21 21.89
CA GLY A 575 32.64 -9.33 21.76
C GLY A 575 32.02 -10.73 21.89
N GLY A 576 30.68 -10.82 21.87
CA GLY A 576 29.94 -12.07 21.98
C GLY A 576 29.59 -12.46 23.42
N PHE A 577 28.97 -13.63 23.61
CA PHE A 577 28.64 -14.19 24.93
C PHE A 577 29.86 -14.70 25.73
N LYS A 578 31.01 -14.04 25.61
CA LYS A 578 32.25 -14.43 26.29
C LYS A 578 32.36 -13.67 27.62
N MET A 579 32.47 -14.42 28.72
CA MET A 579 32.71 -13.87 30.05
C MET A 579 34.20 -14.01 30.44
N PRO A 580 34.80 -13.05 31.19
CA PRO A 580 34.20 -11.78 31.63
C PRO A 580 34.03 -10.78 30.48
N LEU A 581 33.06 -9.87 30.63
CA LEU A 581 32.84 -8.77 29.67
C LEU A 581 34.04 -7.82 29.61
N PRO A 582 34.19 -7.06 28.50
CA PRO A 582 35.19 -5.99 28.41
C PRO A 582 35.11 -5.01 29.58
N SER A 583 36.26 -4.60 30.12
CA SER A 583 36.31 -3.66 31.26
C SER A 583 35.81 -2.25 30.93
N THR A 584 35.82 -1.88 29.65
CA THR A 584 35.27 -0.63 29.13
C THR A 584 34.18 -0.93 28.11
N CYS A 585 32.99 -0.34 28.27
CA CYS A 585 31.90 -0.48 27.33
C CYS A 585 32.30 0.07 25.95
N PRO A 586 32.25 -0.72 24.86
CA PRO A 586 32.51 -0.22 23.52
C PRO A 586 31.54 0.91 23.18
N MET A 587 32.08 2.05 22.72
CA MET A 587 31.27 3.22 22.41
C MET A 587 30.23 2.93 21.31
N GLU A 588 30.56 2.04 20.36
CA GLU A 588 29.61 1.58 19.34
C GLU A 588 28.36 0.91 19.94
N PHE A 589 28.50 0.12 21.02
CA PHE A 589 27.37 -0.47 21.74
C PHE A 589 26.67 0.56 22.62
N ALA A 590 27.43 1.36 23.38
CA ALA A 590 26.90 2.36 24.30
C ALA A 590 25.98 3.38 23.61
N CYS A 591 26.30 3.75 22.37
CA CYS A 591 25.55 4.70 21.56
C CYS A 591 24.33 4.11 20.82
N MET A 592 24.07 2.80 20.92
CA MET A 592 22.90 2.20 20.28
C MET A 592 21.61 2.70 20.95
N PRO A 593 20.52 2.88 20.19
CA PRO A 593 19.23 3.28 20.74
C PRO A 593 18.70 2.32 21.82
N GLU A 594 18.28 2.87 22.96
CA GLU A 594 17.81 2.14 24.14
C GLU A 594 16.64 1.19 23.83
N HIS A 595 15.67 1.69 23.05
CA HIS A 595 14.48 0.91 22.68
C HIS A 595 14.80 -0.42 21.96
N PHE A 596 15.98 -0.60 21.37
CA PHE A 596 16.37 -1.89 20.79
C PHE A 596 16.39 -3.01 21.83
N MET A 597 16.76 -2.69 23.07
CA MET A 597 16.74 -3.63 24.20
C MET A 597 15.37 -3.64 24.88
N GLU A 598 14.77 -2.48 25.14
CA GLU A 598 13.48 -2.39 25.82
C GLU A 598 12.39 -3.14 25.07
N ASP A 599 12.28 -2.91 23.76
CA ASP A 599 11.29 -3.58 22.91
C ASP A 599 11.47 -5.11 22.93
N ALA A 600 12.72 -5.59 22.93
CA ALA A 600 13.02 -7.01 22.98
C ALA A 600 12.52 -7.63 24.29
N MET A 601 12.74 -6.95 25.42
CA MET A 601 12.28 -7.41 26.73
C MET A 601 10.77 -7.31 26.88
N GLU A 602 10.15 -6.23 26.43
CA GLU A 602 8.71 -6.05 26.44
C GLU A 602 8.01 -7.14 25.62
N LEU A 603 8.53 -7.45 24.42
CA LEU A 603 8.01 -8.53 23.59
C LEU A 603 8.09 -9.89 24.30
N LEU A 604 9.18 -10.21 24.99
CA LEU A 604 9.31 -11.47 25.75
C LEU A 604 8.29 -11.55 26.89
N ILE A 605 8.15 -10.46 27.66
CA ILE A 605 7.18 -10.40 28.76
C ILE A 605 5.77 -10.58 28.22
N PHE A 606 5.44 -9.93 27.11
CA PHE A 606 4.13 -10.05 26.48
C PHE A 606 3.89 -11.47 25.93
N ALA A 607 4.86 -12.01 25.18
CA ALA A 607 4.79 -13.36 24.61
C ALA A 607 4.64 -14.45 25.69
N SER A 608 5.21 -14.27 26.87
CA SER A 608 5.06 -15.22 27.99
C SER A 608 3.63 -15.37 28.50
N GLN A 609 2.75 -14.41 28.22
CA GLN A 609 1.34 -14.45 28.59
C GLN A 609 0.47 -15.15 27.54
N ILE A 610 1.04 -15.46 26.37
CA ILE A 610 0.32 -16.06 25.24
C ILE A 610 0.69 -17.54 25.11
N PRO A 611 -0.30 -18.46 25.15
CA PRO A 611 -0.03 -19.88 24.98
C PRO A 611 0.69 -20.17 23.66
N LYS A 612 1.75 -20.98 23.72
CA LYS A 612 2.53 -21.44 22.55
C LYS A 612 3.23 -20.34 21.75
N ALA A 613 3.34 -19.12 22.28
CA ALA A 613 4.02 -18.03 21.56
C ALA A 613 5.52 -18.31 21.32
N PHE A 614 6.15 -19.10 22.19
CA PHE A 614 7.57 -19.47 22.08
C PHE A 614 7.82 -20.76 21.27
N ASP A 615 6.78 -21.40 20.74
CA ASP A 615 6.95 -22.63 19.97
C ASP A 615 7.84 -22.35 18.75
N GLY A 616 8.99 -23.03 18.68
CA GLY A 616 9.98 -22.89 17.60
C GLY A 616 11.01 -21.76 17.75
N ILE A 617 10.98 -21.00 18.86
CA ILE A 617 11.94 -19.91 19.11
C ILE A 617 13.09 -20.40 19.98
N LEU A 618 14.33 -20.10 19.57
CA LEU A 618 15.53 -20.35 20.35
C LEU A 618 15.69 -19.26 21.43
N LEU A 619 15.27 -19.58 22.66
CA LEU A 619 15.30 -18.65 23.80
C LEU A 619 16.69 -18.47 24.41
N ASP A 620 17.65 -19.34 24.09
CA ASP A 620 18.99 -19.32 24.68
C ASP A 620 19.69 -17.97 24.45
N ASP A 621 19.54 -17.36 23.26
CA ASP A 621 20.15 -16.06 22.96
C ASP A 621 19.58 -14.94 23.83
N PHE A 622 18.26 -14.97 24.11
CA PHE A 622 17.62 -14.02 25.02
C PHE A 622 18.03 -14.25 26.47
N MET A 623 18.03 -15.50 26.93
CA MET A 623 18.38 -15.82 28.32
C MET A 623 19.84 -15.51 28.62
N ASN A 624 20.75 -15.88 27.71
CA ASN A 624 22.17 -15.54 27.84
C ASN A 624 22.39 -14.02 27.84
N PHE A 625 21.60 -13.28 27.08
CA PHE A 625 21.67 -11.82 27.06
C PHE A 625 21.15 -11.17 28.34
N ILE A 626 20.10 -11.72 28.96
CA ILE A 626 19.57 -11.22 30.24
C ILE A 626 20.55 -11.51 31.40
N ILE A 627 21.29 -12.62 31.33
CA ILE A 627 22.29 -12.99 32.35
C ILE A 627 23.55 -12.14 32.24
N MET A 628 23.93 -11.78 31.01
CA MET A 628 25.06 -10.92 30.68
C MET A 628 24.79 -9.49 31.13
#